data_AF-A0A9N8ZNE1-F1
#
_entry.id   AF-A0A9N8ZNE1-F1
#
_cell.length_a   1.000
_cell.length_b   1.000
_cell.length_c   1.000
_cell.angle_alpha   90.00
_cell.angle_beta   90.00
_cell.angle_gamma   90.00
#
_symmetry.space_group_name_H-M   'P 1'
#
loop_
_entity.id
_entity.type
_entity.pdbx_description
1 polymer ?
#
loop_
_entity_poly.entity_id
_entity_poly.type
_entity_poly.pdbx_seq_one_letter_code
_entity_poly.pdbx_strand_id
1 'polypeptide(L)' 'TLVQGARVMFLHNQYNQLFSDGLYNGSIGIVLEVLNDENTIVAFPLTQEISCTKVVKETVYFNIHGSHTQ' A
#
# COMPACT_ATOMS: atom_id res chain seq x y z
N THR A 1 10.74 -0.73 -9.52
CA THR A 1 11.10 -1.67 -8.43
C THR A 1 10.77 -1.03 -7.11
N LEU A 2 10.09 -1.74 -6.21
CA LEU A 2 9.81 -1.25 -4.86
C LEU A 2 11.10 -1.31 -4.03
N VAL A 3 11.42 -0.25 -3.30
CA VAL A 3 12.65 -0.17 -2.50
C VAL A 3 12.33 0.42 -1.13
N GLN A 4 13.19 0.14 -0.15
CA GLN A 4 13.11 0.77 1.17
C GLN A 4 13.15 2.30 1.05
N GLY A 5 12.29 2.97 1.82
CA GLY A 5 12.10 4.42 1.78
C GLY A 5 11.16 4.92 0.68
N ALA A 6 10.70 4.06 -0.24
CA ALA A 6 9.73 4.46 -1.25
C ALA A 6 8.39 4.84 -0.60
N ARG A 7 7.73 5.86 -1.16
CA ARG A 7 6.36 6.20 -0.82
C ARG A 7 5.41 5.33 -1.62
N VAL A 8 4.42 4.76 -0.94
CA VAL A 8 3.38 3.91 -1.54
C VAL A 8 2.00 4.43 -1.17
N MET A 9 1.01 4.15 -2.01
CA MET A 9 -0.38 4.46 -1.74
C MET A 9 -1.11 3.17 -1.37
N PHE A 10 -1.85 3.21 -0.27
CA PHE A 10 -2.75 2.13 0.10
C PHE A 10 -3.95 2.14 -0.85
N LEU A 11 -4.13 1.05 -1.57
CA LEU A 11 -5.24 0.83 -2.49
C LEU A 11 -5.99 -0.41 -2.06
N HIS A 12 -7.23 -0.25 -1.61
CA HIS A 12 -8.09 -1.38 -1.28
C HIS A 12 -9.49 -1.17 -1.84
N ASN A 13 -9.94 -2.12 -2.65
CA ASN A 13 -11.17 -2.04 -3.43
C ASN A 13 -12.32 -2.89 -2.86
N GLN A 14 -12.12 -3.61 -1.74
CA GLN A 14 -13.17 -4.43 -1.12
C GLN A 14 -13.61 -3.85 0.23
N TYR A 15 -14.92 -3.96 0.47
CA TYR A 15 -15.73 -3.18 1.41
C TYR A 15 -15.20 -3.04 2.86
N ASN A 16 -15.02 -1.78 3.28
CA ASN A 16 -15.39 -1.19 4.57
C ASN A 16 -14.96 -1.79 5.93
N GLN A 17 -14.09 -2.81 6.02
CA GLN A 17 -13.73 -3.39 7.33
C GLN A 17 -12.33 -3.02 7.89
N LEU A 18 -11.50 -2.28 7.16
CA LEU A 18 -10.17 -1.83 7.65
C LEU A 18 -10.15 -0.35 8.10
N PHE A 19 -11.31 0.29 8.22
CA PHE A 19 -11.47 1.73 8.43
C PHE A 19 -11.44 2.16 9.90
N SER A 20 -11.27 1.23 10.85
CA SER A 20 -11.33 1.55 12.28
C SER A 20 -10.13 2.36 12.76
N ASP A 21 -8.97 2.20 12.12
CA ASP A 21 -7.70 2.70 12.68
C ASP A 21 -7.15 3.91 11.91
N GLY A 22 -7.93 4.50 11.00
CA GLY A 22 -7.51 5.70 10.24
C GLY A 22 -6.67 5.42 8.99
N LEU A 23 -6.63 4.17 8.51
CA LEU A 23 -6.07 3.83 7.21
C LEU A 23 -7.18 3.85 6.14
N TYR A 24 -7.03 4.70 5.13
CA TYR A 24 -8.03 4.91 4.09
C TYR A 24 -7.45 4.61 2.71
N ASN A 25 -8.31 4.29 1.75
CA ASN A 25 -7.90 4.25 0.35
C ASN A 25 -7.30 5.60 -0.05
N GLY A 26 -6.10 5.59 -0.63
CA GLY A 26 -5.32 6.80 -0.93
C GLY A 26 -4.32 7.22 0.16
N SER A 27 -4.34 6.60 1.35
CA SER A 27 -3.34 6.87 2.40
C SER A 27 -1.92 6.59 1.90
N ILE A 28 -0.98 7.47 2.22
CA ILE A 28 0.42 7.34 1.83
C ILE A 28 1.21 6.69 2.96
N GLY A 29 1.93 5.60 2.65
CA GLY A 29 2.86 4.94 3.54
C GLY A 29 4.30 4.99 3.04
N ILE A 30 5.24 4.59 3.89
CA ILE A 30 6.67 4.47 3.57
C ILE A 30 7.10 3.01 3.71
N VAL A 31 7.76 2.49 2.69
CA VAL A 31 8.32 1.14 2.72
C VAL A 31 9.47 1.08 3.73
N LEU A 32 9.32 0.23 4.75
CA LEU A 32 10.38 -0.04 5.72
C LEU A 32 11.29 -1.18 5.25
N GLU A 33 10.70 -2.23 4.68
CA GLU A 33 11.42 -3.43 4.27
C GLU A 33 10.66 -4.17 3.16
N VAL A 34 11.38 -4.60 2.12
CA VAL A 34 10.84 -5.47 1.07
C VAL A 34 11.26 -6.90 1.41
N LEU A 35 10.29 -7.72 1.80
CA LEU A 35 10.55 -9.10 2.26
C LEU A 35 10.73 -10.06 1.08
N ASN A 36 9.92 -9.88 0.04
CA ASN A 36 9.97 -10.60 -1.23
C ASN A 36 9.10 -9.87 -2.28
N ASP A 37 8.91 -10.47 -3.46
CA ASP A 37 8.16 -9.87 -4.57
C ASP A 37 6.68 -9.57 -4.27
N GLU A 38 6.11 -10.26 -3.27
CA GLU A 38 4.69 -10.17 -2.91
C GLU A 38 4.46 -9.46 -1.57
N ASN A 39 5.45 -9.39 -0.69
CA ASN A 39 5.28 -8.96 0.70
C ASN A 39 6.23 -7.82 1.04
N THR A 40 5.69 -6.77 1.66
CA THR A 40 6.45 -5.59 2.07
C THR A 40 5.94 -5.07 3.41
N ILE A 41 6.84 -4.61 4.27
CA ILE A 41 6.48 -3.91 5.50
C ILE A 41 6.39 -2.41 5.18
N VAL A 42 5.24 -1.82 5.46
CA VAL A 42 4.95 -0.40 5.20
C VAL A 42 4.53 0.27 6.50
N ALA A 43 5.12 1.43 6.80
CA ALA A 43 4.66 2.31 7.85
C ALA A 43 3.59 3.26 7.31
N PHE A 44 2.41 3.25 7.92
CA PHE A 44 1.34 4.21 7.63
C PHE A 44 1.17 5.16 8.81
N PRO A 45 1.12 6.48 8.56
CA PRO A 45 0.62 7.41 9.56
C PRO A 45 -0.90 7.20 9.69
N LEU A 46 -1.31 6.75 10.86
CA LEU A 46 -2.70 6.64 11.27
C LEU A 46 -3.11 7.86 12.09
N THR A 47 -4.39 7.97 12.42
CA THR A 47 -4.93 9.13 13.15
C THR A 47 -4.26 9.34 14.51
N GLN A 48 -3.83 8.27 15.18
CA GLN A 48 -3.28 8.32 16.55
C GLN A 48 -1.82 7.88 16.65
N GLU A 49 -1.33 7.09 15.69
CA GLU A 49 0.00 6.49 15.75
C GLU A 49 0.56 6.17 14.36
N ILE A 50 1.79 5.66 14.32
CA ILE A 50 2.34 5.07 13.10
C ILE A 50 2.19 3.55 13.24
N SER A 51 1.49 2.93 12.29
CA SER A 51 1.34 1.47 12.26
C SER A 51 2.24 0.87 11.18
N CYS A 52 2.99 -0.16 11.57
CA CYS A 52 3.84 -0.93 10.68
C CYS A 52 3.10 -2.19 10.26
N THR A 53 2.63 -2.21 9.01
CA THR A 53 1.78 -3.28 8.51
C THR A 53 2.49 -4.07 7.42
N LYS A 54 2.40 -5.40 7.50
CA LYS A 54 2.77 -6.26 6.39
C LYS A 54 1.69 -6.16 5.31
N VAL A 55 2.04 -5.58 4.17
CA VAL A 55 1.17 -5.41 3.01
C VAL A 55 1.49 -6.49 1.99
N VAL A 56 0.43 -7.14 1.48
CA VAL A 56 0.52 -8.02 0.33
C VAL A 56 0.30 -7.18 -0.92
N LYS A 57 1.25 -7.26 -1.86
CA LYS A 57 1.15 -6.62 -3.17
C LYS A 57 0.12 -7.38 -4.00
N GLU A 58 -1.14 -7.00 -3.88
CA GLU A 58 -2.16 -7.38 -4.85
C GLU A 58 -1.98 -6.50 -6.09
N THR A 59 -1.64 -7.13 -7.21
CA THR A 59 -1.31 -6.44 -8.46
C THR A 59 -2.45 -5.54 -8.92
N VAL A 60 -2.26 -4.21 -8.90
CA VAL A 60 -3.23 -3.26 -9.47
C VAL A 60 -2.69 -2.76 -10.81
N TYR A 61 -3.02 -3.47 -11.89
CA TYR A 61 -2.87 -2.89 -13.22
C TYR A 61 -3.91 -1.80 -13.40
N PHE A 62 -3.48 -0.57 -13.66
CA PHE A 62 -4.37 0.48 -14.14
C PHE A 62 -4.31 0.52 -15.66
N ASN A 63 -5.41 0.13 -16.31
CA ASN A 63 -5.59 0.35 -17.75
C ASN A 63 -5.90 1.82 -17.98
N ILE A 64 -4.87 2.62 -18.26
CA ILE A 64 -5.06 3.98 -18.77
C ILE A 64 -4.97 3.89 -20.30
N HIS A 65 -6.08 4.21 -20.98
CA HIS A 65 -6.19 4.16 -22.44
C HIS A 65 -5.92 2.79 -23.09
N GLY A 66 -6.27 1.69 -22.43
CA GLY A 66 -6.20 0.33 -23.01
C GLY A 66 -4.78 -0.18 -23.31
N SER A 67 -3.75 0.49 -22.80
CA SER A 67 -2.35 0.14 -23.04
C SER A 67 -1.70 -0.33 -21.75
N HIS A 68 -1.22 -1.57 -21.73
CA HIS A 68 -0.38 -2.07 -20.64
C HIS A 68 0.95 -1.32 -20.65
N THR A 69 1.28 -0.66 -19.54
CA THR A 69 2.66 -0.23 -19.28
C THR A 69 3.36 -1.40 -18.60
N GLN A 70 4.32 -2.01 -19.33
CA GLN A 70 5.23 -3.05 -18.83
C GLN A 70 6.19 -2.47 -17.80
#